data_AF-A0A1A8GFC0-F1
#
_entry.id   AF-A0A1A8GFC0-F1
#
_cell.length_a   1.000
_cell.length_b   1.000
_cell.length_c   1.000
_cell.angle_alpha   90.00
_cell.angle_beta   90.00
_cell.angle_gamma   90.00
#
_symmetry.space_group_name_H-M   'P 1'
#
loop_
_entity.id
_entity.type
_entity.pdbx_description
1 polymer ?
#
loop_
_entity_poly.entity_id
_entity_poly.type
_entity_poly.pdbx_seq_one_letter_code
_entity_poly.pdbx_strand_id
1 'polypeptide(L)'
;WRRRATLAQSSFSRWWTFLHLLPQRIGRRAFWGKQAVLNHIFLPESPGAEPAGASRHRMGPVSEWCSCGHCTSVSARENVCCRETPKVMLRCQQVGVTSCITEHPGFEPVALNPYVLQAVYSTFLQLYGEMQETMLNSCYRHLAYRNVARWCWGYL
;
A
#
# COMPACT_ATOMS: atom_id res chain seq x y z
N TRP A 1 52.52 33.25 19.11
CA TRP A 1 52.70 32.59 17.81
C TRP A 1 51.52 31.67 17.55
N ARG A 2 50.87 31.86 16.40
CA ARG A 2 49.47 31.51 16.08
C ARG A 2 49.20 29.99 16.07
N ARG A 3 48.04 29.59 16.59
CA ARG A 3 47.37 28.32 16.28
C ARG A 3 46.57 28.49 14.98
N ARG A 4 46.78 27.59 14.01
CA ARG A 4 45.76 27.09 13.06
C ARG A 4 44.80 26.21 13.89
N ALA A 5 43.57 25.85 13.54
CA ALA A 5 42.65 26.00 12.41
C ALA A 5 41.25 26.02 13.08
N THR A 6 40.10 26.29 12.48
CA THR A 6 39.39 25.65 11.34
C THR A 6 37.97 26.23 11.41
N LEU A 7 37.25 26.28 10.29
CA LEU A 7 35.83 25.89 10.14
C LEU A 7 35.18 26.69 8.99
N ALA A 8 35.29 26.13 7.79
CA ALA A 8 34.31 26.32 6.72
C ALA A 8 33.43 25.07 6.73
N GLN A 9 32.26 25.14 7.33
CA GLN A 9 31.19 24.13 7.25
C GLN A 9 29.87 24.77 7.68
N SER A 10 29.23 25.48 6.75
CA SER A 10 27.86 26.00 6.94
C SER A 10 27.03 25.66 5.71
N SER A 11 26.30 24.55 5.76
CA SER A 11 25.09 24.30 4.92
C SER A 11 24.36 22.97 5.22
N PHE A 12 24.68 22.24 6.28
CA PHE A 12 23.99 20.97 6.62
C PHE A 12 23.14 21.03 7.92
N SER A 13 22.79 22.22 8.41
CA SER A 13 22.17 22.38 9.74
C SER A 13 20.67 22.71 9.76
N ARG A 14 19.94 22.66 8.64
CA ARG A 14 18.50 23.03 8.60
C ARG A 14 17.50 21.89 8.44
N TRP A 15 17.95 20.65 8.19
CA TRP A 15 17.07 19.48 8.10
C TRP A 15 16.98 18.67 9.40
N TRP A 16 17.89 18.89 10.35
CA TRP A 16 17.94 18.14 11.61
C TRP A 16 16.94 18.63 12.67
N THR A 17 16.36 19.82 12.51
CA THR A 17 15.48 20.42 13.52
C THR A 17 14.02 20.00 13.39
N PHE A 18 13.62 19.31 12.32
CA PHE A 18 12.22 18.89 12.11
C PHE A 18 11.90 17.47 12.62
N LEU A 19 12.90 16.67 13.02
CA LEU A 19 12.70 15.28 13.47
C LEU A 19 12.54 15.10 14.99
N HIS A 20 12.65 16.17 15.78
CA HIS A 20 12.67 16.09 17.26
C HIS A 20 11.35 16.49 17.96
N LEU A 21 10.24 16.64 17.23
CA LEU A 21 8.92 17.01 17.81
C LEU A 21 7.80 15.98 17.53
N LEU A 22 8.13 14.69 17.40
CA LEU A 22 7.15 13.62 17.50
C LEU A 22 7.27 12.91 18.86
N PRO A 23 6.27 13.01 19.75
CA PRO A 23 6.34 12.45 21.09
C PRO A 23 6.48 10.93 21.10
N GLN A 24 7.52 10.49 21.78
CA GLN A 24 7.72 9.16 22.33
C GLN A 24 6.54 8.76 23.25
N ARG A 25 5.59 7.94 22.78
CA ARG A 25 4.74 7.14 23.68
C ARG A 25 3.95 6.03 22.97
N ILE A 26 4.61 4.92 22.66
CA ILE A 26 3.93 3.62 22.58
C ILE A 26 4.76 2.61 23.40
N GLY A 27 4.20 2.22 24.54
CA GLY A 27 4.81 1.33 25.50
C GLY A 27 5.00 -0.09 24.94
N ARG A 28 6.19 -0.64 25.19
CA ARG A 28 6.56 -2.03 24.94
C ARG A 28 5.77 -2.97 25.86
N ARG A 29 4.56 -3.38 25.49
CA ARG A 29 3.80 -4.44 26.17
C ARG A 29 2.68 -5.01 25.28
N ALA A 30 3.07 -5.52 24.11
CA ALA A 30 2.21 -6.41 23.30
C ALA A 30 3.09 -7.21 22.32
N PHE A 31 4.13 -7.87 22.84
CA PHE A 31 5.10 -8.64 22.04
C PHE A 31 4.88 -10.16 22.09
N TRP A 32 3.83 -10.62 22.77
CA TRP A 32 3.49 -12.04 22.88
C TRP A 32 2.05 -12.25 22.42
N GLY A 33 1.88 -12.62 21.14
CA GLY A 33 0.58 -12.81 20.51
C GLY A 33 0.57 -12.72 18.98
N LYS A 34 1.71 -12.41 18.34
CA LYS A 34 1.82 -12.21 16.88
C LYS A 34 2.17 -13.47 16.08
N GLN A 35 2.30 -14.64 16.71
CA GLN A 35 2.58 -15.89 15.98
C GLN A 35 1.33 -16.52 15.35
N ALA A 36 0.13 -16.25 15.87
CA ALA A 36 -1.11 -16.88 15.38
C ALA A 36 -1.69 -16.23 14.11
N VAL A 37 -1.32 -14.98 13.80
CA VAL A 37 -1.78 -14.26 12.60
C VAL A 37 -0.96 -14.65 11.36
N LEU A 38 0.24 -15.21 11.57
CA LEU A 38 1.19 -15.57 10.52
C LEU A 38 0.69 -16.67 9.58
N ASN A 39 -0.18 -17.57 10.03
CA ASN A 39 -0.73 -18.61 9.14
C ASN A 39 -1.83 -18.10 8.21
N HIS A 40 -2.40 -16.91 8.41
CA HIS A 40 -3.52 -16.43 7.62
C HIS A 40 -3.13 -15.47 6.48
N ILE A 41 -1.89 -14.94 6.49
CA ILE A 41 -1.40 -13.95 5.52
C ILE A 41 -0.58 -14.62 4.39
N PHE A 42 -0.09 -15.86 4.58
CA PHE A 42 0.91 -16.50 3.72
C PHE A 42 0.52 -17.88 3.16
N LEU A 43 -0.73 -18.35 3.32
CA LEU A 43 -1.19 -19.53 2.58
C LEU A 43 -1.72 -19.08 1.21
N PRO A 44 -1.31 -19.72 0.09
CA PRO A 44 -2.04 -19.60 -1.16
C PRO A 44 -3.50 -19.96 -0.89
N GLU A 45 -4.42 -19.11 -1.33
CA GLU A 45 -5.85 -19.38 -1.23
C GLU A 45 -6.11 -20.80 -1.74
N SER A 46 -6.64 -21.66 -0.84
CA SER A 46 -7.21 -22.93 -1.27
C SER A 46 -8.29 -22.65 -2.31
N PRO A 47 -8.42 -23.47 -3.37
CA PRO A 47 -9.46 -23.29 -4.36
C PRO A 47 -10.82 -23.59 -3.71
N GLY A 48 -11.41 -22.56 -3.10
CA GLY A 48 -12.82 -22.54 -2.75
C GLY A 48 -13.62 -22.75 -4.02
N ALA A 49 -14.41 -23.82 -4.02
CA ALA A 49 -15.36 -24.15 -5.07
C ALA A 49 -16.43 -23.06 -5.12
N GLU A 50 -16.26 -22.12 -6.05
CA GLU A 50 -17.23 -21.08 -6.37
C GLU A 50 -18.22 -21.60 -7.42
N PRO A 51 -19.50 -21.17 -7.38
CA PRO A 51 -20.56 -21.69 -8.22
C PRO A 51 -20.27 -21.37 -9.70
N ALA A 52 -20.39 -22.39 -10.56
CA ALA A 52 -19.99 -22.40 -11.97
C ALA A 52 -20.69 -21.38 -12.90
N GLY A 53 -21.49 -20.45 -12.36
CA GLY A 53 -22.30 -19.48 -13.13
C GLY A 53 -21.80 -18.03 -13.11
N ALA A 54 -21.15 -17.57 -12.03
CA ALA A 54 -20.82 -16.13 -11.89
C ALA A 54 -19.55 -15.70 -12.66
N SER A 55 -18.69 -16.66 -13.00
CA SER A 55 -17.33 -16.41 -13.48
C SER A 55 -17.25 -16.07 -14.98
N ARG A 56 -18.13 -16.65 -15.82
CA ARG A 56 -18.02 -16.50 -17.28
C ARG A 56 -18.33 -15.09 -17.78
N HIS A 57 -19.26 -14.37 -17.14
CA HIS A 57 -19.60 -12.99 -17.52
C HIS A 57 -18.41 -12.04 -17.39
N ARG A 58 -17.49 -12.29 -16.45
CA ARG A 58 -16.34 -11.41 -16.21
C ARG A 58 -15.21 -11.62 -17.21
N MET A 59 -15.29 -12.64 -18.07
CA MET A 59 -14.32 -12.85 -19.16
C MET A 59 -14.71 -12.15 -20.47
N GLY A 60 -15.87 -11.51 -20.54
CA GLY A 60 -16.29 -10.73 -21.70
C GLY A 60 -15.46 -9.45 -21.91
N PRO A 61 -15.73 -8.71 -23.00
CA PRO A 61 -15.16 -7.39 -23.26
C PRO A 61 -15.22 -6.47 -22.03
N VAL A 62 -14.16 -5.71 -21.79
CA VAL A 62 -14.06 -4.81 -20.62
C VAL A 62 -15.25 -3.84 -20.53
N SER A 63 -15.77 -3.37 -21.66
CA SER A 63 -16.93 -2.47 -21.72
C SER A 63 -18.22 -3.04 -21.14
N GLU A 64 -18.35 -4.37 -21.01
CA GLU A 64 -19.56 -5.03 -20.50
C GLU A 64 -19.62 -5.02 -18.96
N TRP A 65 -18.48 -4.87 -18.29
CA TRP A 65 -18.41 -4.96 -16.83
C TRP A 65 -17.68 -3.78 -16.17
N CYS A 66 -16.82 -3.07 -16.90
CA CYS A 66 -16.15 -1.89 -16.39
C CYS A 66 -17.01 -0.65 -16.61
N SER A 67 -17.26 0.10 -15.54
CA SER A 67 -17.97 1.38 -15.58
C SER A 67 -17.06 2.60 -15.31
N CYS A 68 -15.77 2.39 -15.06
CA CYS A 68 -14.80 3.47 -14.82
C CYS A 68 -13.93 3.80 -16.05
N GLY A 69 -13.92 2.95 -17.08
CA GLY A 69 -13.13 3.15 -18.31
C GLY A 69 -11.63 2.86 -18.20
N HIS A 70 -11.12 2.41 -17.04
CA HIS A 70 -9.69 2.24 -16.78
C HIS A 70 -9.26 0.78 -16.50
N CYS A 71 -10.19 -0.18 -16.53
CA CYS A 71 -9.86 -1.57 -16.24
C CYS A 71 -9.26 -2.30 -17.44
N THR A 72 -8.50 -3.36 -17.17
CA THR A 72 -8.00 -4.32 -18.16
C THR A 72 -8.44 -5.72 -17.76
N SER A 73 -8.72 -6.59 -18.74
CA SER A 73 -9.11 -7.97 -18.49
C SER A 73 -7.88 -8.84 -18.16
N VAL A 74 -7.93 -9.56 -17.04
CA VAL A 74 -6.88 -10.49 -16.59
C VAL A 74 -7.49 -11.87 -16.33
N SER A 75 -8.37 -11.98 -15.35
CA SER A 75 -9.05 -13.23 -14.99
C SER A 75 -10.44 -12.93 -14.43
N ALA A 76 -11.36 -13.89 -14.50
CA ALA A 76 -12.72 -13.69 -14.02
C ALA A 76 -12.80 -13.23 -12.55
N ARG A 77 -11.85 -13.65 -11.70
CA ARG A 77 -11.79 -13.27 -10.28
C ARG A 77 -11.21 -11.87 -10.07
N GLU A 78 -10.27 -11.46 -10.91
CA GLU A 78 -9.59 -10.17 -10.80
C GLU A 78 -10.28 -9.05 -11.59
N ASN A 79 -11.21 -9.41 -12.48
CA ASN A 79 -12.00 -8.48 -13.30
C ASN A 79 -13.11 -7.82 -12.47
N VAL A 80 -12.71 -6.92 -11.57
CA VAL A 80 -13.58 -6.15 -10.67
C VAL A 80 -13.37 -4.65 -10.94
N CYS A 81 -14.46 -3.93 -11.23
CA CYS A 81 -14.39 -2.49 -11.40
C CYS A 81 -14.31 -1.77 -10.04
N CYS A 82 -13.51 -0.71 -9.96
CA CYS A 82 -13.40 0.13 -8.75
C CYS A 82 -14.75 0.72 -8.31
N ARG A 83 -15.67 0.97 -9.25
CA ARG A 83 -17.01 1.50 -8.99
C ARG A 83 -17.97 0.48 -8.36
N GLU A 84 -17.68 -0.81 -8.49
CA GLU A 84 -18.45 -1.87 -7.86
C GLU A 84 -18.08 -2.04 -6.37
N THR A 85 -16.94 -1.50 -5.96
CA THR A 85 -16.44 -1.62 -4.59
C THR A 85 -16.85 -0.40 -3.76
N PRO A 86 -17.80 -0.53 -2.81
CA PRO A 86 -18.34 0.64 -2.09
C PRO A 86 -17.28 1.36 -1.26
N LYS A 87 -16.31 0.63 -0.69
CA LYS A 87 -15.20 1.21 0.09
C LYS A 87 -14.26 2.07 -0.76
N VAL A 88 -14.02 1.67 -2.00
CA VAL A 88 -13.25 2.46 -2.98
C VAL A 88 -14.03 3.71 -3.37
N MET A 89 -15.32 3.57 -3.67
CA MET A 89 -16.16 4.72 -4.02
C MET A 89 -16.32 5.72 -2.89
N LEU A 90 -16.35 5.27 -1.63
CA LEU A 90 -16.36 6.14 -0.46
C LEU A 90 -15.13 7.06 -0.43
N ARG A 91 -13.94 6.56 -0.79
CA ARG A 91 -12.73 7.39 -0.91
C ARG A 91 -12.85 8.40 -2.03
N CYS A 92 -13.36 7.98 -3.18
CA CYS A 92 -13.56 8.87 -4.33
C CYS A 92 -14.52 10.03 -3.98
N GLN A 93 -15.63 9.73 -3.30
CA GLN A 93 -16.63 10.72 -2.90
C GLN A 93 -16.10 11.75 -1.90
N GLN A 94 -15.13 11.41 -1.04
CA GLN A 94 -14.53 12.34 -0.06
C GLN A 94 -13.90 13.56 -0.70
N VAL A 95 -13.48 13.45 -1.97
CA VAL A 95 -12.80 14.51 -2.72
C VAL A 95 -13.53 14.86 -4.03
N GLY A 96 -14.78 14.41 -4.19
CA GLY A 96 -15.60 14.71 -5.37
C GLY A 96 -15.21 13.95 -6.65
N VAL A 97 -14.39 12.90 -6.56
CA VAL A 97 -14.04 12.05 -7.71
C VAL A 97 -15.16 11.03 -7.95
N THR A 98 -15.63 10.93 -9.19
CA THR A 98 -16.76 10.04 -9.58
C THR A 98 -16.43 9.05 -10.69
N SER A 99 -15.29 9.26 -11.38
CA SER A 99 -14.81 8.53 -12.55
C SER A 99 -14.09 7.23 -12.18
N CYS A 100 -12.91 7.32 -11.55
CA CYS A 100 -12.06 6.19 -11.21
C CYS A 100 -11.19 6.48 -9.98
N ILE A 101 -10.87 5.45 -9.19
CA ILE A 101 -9.94 5.57 -8.05
C ILE A 101 -8.54 6.02 -8.49
N THR A 102 -8.11 5.73 -9.71
CA THR A 102 -6.80 6.15 -10.22
C THR A 102 -6.69 7.67 -10.40
N GLU A 103 -7.82 8.37 -10.50
CA GLU A 103 -7.88 9.84 -10.56
C GLU A 103 -7.96 10.47 -9.16
N HIS A 104 -8.10 9.67 -8.10
CA HIS A 104 -8.09 10.19 -6.74
C HIS A 104 -6.67 10.73 -6.42
N PRO A 105 -6.51 11.96 -5.90
CA PRO A 105 -5.19 12.57 -5.63
C PRO A 105 -4.34 11.77 -4.63
N GLY A 106 -4.99 11.03 -3.73
CA GLY A 106 -4.35 10.07 -2.82
C GLY A 106 -3.88 8.74 -3.45
N PHE A 107 -4.25 8.40 -4.68
CA PHE A 107 -3.88 7.12 -5.28
C PHE A 107 -2.38 7.04 -5.56
N GLU A 108 -1.81 8.07 -6.19
CA GLU A 108 -0.37 8.15 -6.46
C GLU A 108 0.48 8.02 -5.19
N PRO A 109 0.29 8.83 -4.12
CA PRO A 109 1.11 8.70 -2.92
C PRO A 109 0.93 7.35 -2.20
N VAL A 110 -0.24 6.72 -2.28
CA VAL A 110 -0.52 5.44 -1.59
C VAL A 110 0.07 4.24 -2.33
N ALA A 111 0.01 4.24 -3.66
CA ALA A 111 0.29 3.05 -4.48
C ALA A 111 1.50 3.19 -5.40
N LEU A 112 1.83 4.40 -5.88
CA LEU A 112 2.80 4.60 -6.95
C LEU A 112 4.05 5.37 -6.51
N ASN A 113 3.98 6.13 -5.43
CA ASN A 113 5.11 6.94 -4.97
C ASN A 113 6.23 6.06 -4.39
N PRO A 114 7.41 6.01 -5.02
CA PRO A 114 8.49 5.12 -4.62
C PRO A 114 9.05 5.44 -3.22
N TYR A 115 9.01 6.71 -2.80
CA TYR A 115 9.49 7.12 -1.47
C TYR A 115 8.55 6.66 -0.37
N VAL A 116 7.23 6.67 -0.62
CA VAL A 116 6.25 6.10 0.32
C VAL A 116 6.41 4.58 0.40
N LEU A 117 6.57 3.90 -0.73
CA LEU A 117 6.80 2.45 -0.75
C LEU A 117 8.10 2.05 -0.05
N GLN A 118 9.17 2.84 -0.18
CA GLN A 118 10.40 2.69 0.59
C GLN A 118 10.17 2.82 2.10
N ALA A 119 9.48 3.85 2.55
CA ALA A 119 9.18 4.06 3.97
C ALA A 119 8.32 2.93 4.57
N VAL A 120 7.31 2.48 3.81
CA VAL A 120 6.47 1.33 4.19
C VAL A 120 7.30 0.06 4.24
N TYR A 121 8.20 -0.17 3.28
CA TYR A 121 9.10 -1.32 3.28
C TYR A 121 10.05 -1.31 4.48
N SER A 122 10.68 -0.18 4.81
CA SER A 122 11.51 -0.06 6.02
C SER A 122 10.72 -0.34 7.29
N THR A 123 9.47 0.14 7.37
CA THR A 123 8.58 -0.15 8.50
C THR A 123 8.23 -1.64 8.56
N PHE A 124 7.98 -2.26 7.41
CA PHE A 124 7.71 -3.69 7.32
C PHE A 124 8.90 -4.51 7.83
N LEU A 125 10.12 -4.20 7.37
CA LEU A 125 11.34 -4.88 7.83
C LEU A 125 11.53 -4.78 9.34
N GLN A 126 11.25 -3.63 9.95
CA GLN A 126 11.38 -3.44 11.40
C GLN A 126 10.38 -4.29 12.21
N LEU A 127 9.19 -4.51 11.67
CA LEU A 127 8.10 -5.21 12.38
C LEU A 127 8.09 -6.71 12.13
N TYR A 128 8.52 -7.14 10.94
CA TYR A 128 8.33 -8.51 10.45
C TYR A 128 9.63 -9.18 9.97
N GLY A 129 10.74 -8.46 9.86
CA GLY A 129 11.97 -8.97 9.28
C GLY A 129 11.98 -8.94 7.75
N GLU A 130 12.95 -9.62 7.15
CA GLU A 130 13.16 -9.63 5.70
C GLU A 130 11.99 -10.29 4.95
N MET A 131 11.63 -9.71 3.80
CA MET A 131 10.70 -10.34 2.87
C MET A 131 11.39 -11.49 2.13
N GLN A 132 10.66 -12.58 1.88
CA GLN A 132 11.18 -13.73 1.14
C GLN A 132 11.44 -13.40 -0.35
N GLU A 133 10.81 -12.35 -0.88
CA GLU A 133 11.08 -11.83 -2.21
C GLU A 133 12.45 -11.14 -2.27
N THR A 134 13.30 -11.63 -3.16
CA THR A 134 14.65 -11.09 -3.36
C THR A 134 14.67 -9.85 -4.24
N MET A 135 13.63 -9.65 -5.07
CA MET A 135 13.55 -8.52 -5.99
C MET A 135 12.71 -7.37 -5.40
N LEU A 136 13.37 -6.24 -5.12
CA LEU A 136 12.75 -5.06 -4.50
C LEU A 136 11.48 -4.56 -5.21
N ASN A 137 11.43 -4.62 -6.54
CA ASN A 137 10.26 -4.19 -7.30
C ASN A 137 9.02 -5.05 -7.00
N SER A 138 9.21 -6.35 -6.76
CA SER A 138 8.09 -7.23 -6.42
C SER A 138 7.58 -6.94 -5.01
N CYS A 139 8.50 -6.69 -4.06
CA CYS A 139 8.15 -6.22 -2.71
C CYS A 139 7.34 -4.92 -2.77
N TYR A 140 7.77 -3.93 -3.56
CA TYR A 140 7.07 -2.65 -3.69
C TYR A 140 5.69 -2.80 -4.31
N ARG A 141 5.54 -3.64 -5.33
CA ARG A 141 4.23 -3.94 -5.90
C ARG A 141 3.31 -4.61 -4.87
N HIS A 142 3.82 -5.56 -4.10
CA HIS A 142 3.05 -6.20 -3.03
C HIS A 142 2.62 -5.19 -1.96
N LEU A 143 3.53 -4.30 -1.54
CA LEU A 143 3.22 -3.24 -0.59
C LEU A 143 2.22 -2.22 -1.14
N ALA A 144 2.30 -1.86 -2.42
CA ALA A 144 1.34 -0.97 -3.07
C ALA A 144 -0.09 -1.55 -2.99
N TYR A 145 -0.26 -2.84 -3.31
CA TYR A 145 -1.56 -3.50 -3.20
C TYR A 145 -2.08 -3.49 -1.76
N ARG A 146 -1.22 -3.80 -0.80
CA ARG A 146 -1.56 -3.77 0.62
C ARG A 146 -1.94 -2.36 1.09
N ASN A 147 -1.21 -1.35 0.64
CA ASN A 147 -1.49 0.04 0.98
C ASN A 147 -2.86 0.47 0.49
N VAL A 148 -3.23 0.14 -0.75
CA VAL A 148 -4.57 0.46 -1.29
C VAL A 148 -5.67 -0.25 -0.51
N ALA A 149 -5.50 -1.54 -0.19
CA ALA A 149 -6.46 -2.28 0.62
C ALA A 149 -6.61 -1.66 2.03
N ARG A 150 -5.50 -1.40 2.71
CA ARG A 150 -5.51 -0.75 4.03
C ARG A 150 -6.14 0.65 3.96
N TRP A 151 -5.89 1.40 2.90
CA TRP A 151 -6.44 2.74 2.72
C TRP A 151 -7.96 2.69 2.52
N CYS A 152 -8.48 1.75 1.75
CA CYS A 152 -9.92 1.65 1.48
C CYS A 152 -10.71 1.01 2.63
N TRP A 153 -10.18 -0.01 3.31
CA TRP A 153 -10.87 -0.73 4.39
C TRP A 153 -10.48 -0.30 5.81
N GLY A 154 -9.33 0.33 5.99
CA GLY A 154 -8.80 0.77 7.29
C GLY A 154 -8.01 -0.31 8.05
N TYR A 155 -8.03 -1.56 7.57
CA TYR A 155 -7.32 -2.69 8.15
C TYR A 155 -6.87 -3.65 7.03
N LEU A 156 -6.00 -4.59 7.40
CA LEU A 156 -5.47 -5.64 6.53
C LEU A 156 -5.20 -6.90 7.34
#